data_AF-A0AAD5EGS3-F1
#
_entry.id   AF-A0AAD5EGS3-F1
#
_cell.length_a   1.000
_cell.length_b   1.000
_cell.length_c   1.000
_cell.angle_alpha   90.00
_cell.angle_beta   90.00
_cell.angle_gamma   90.00
#
_symmetry.space_group_name_H-M   'P 1'
#
loop_
_entity.id
_entity.type
_entity.pdbx_description
1 polymer ?
#
loop_
_entity_poly.entity_id
_entity_poly.type
_entity_poly.pdbx_seq_one_letter_code
_entity_poly.pdbx_strand_id
1 'polypeptide(L)'
;MQKRMIDDTDRRMTQLLQKVDDHELNSDVLHQLCQLCQAMEKGDFTEALDMHVKLMTKAYDDHGQWILGLKRLIDLDEKTTK
;
A
#
# COMPACT_ATOMS: atom_id res chain seq x y z
N MET A 1 17.27 -11.91 -6.88
CA MET A 1 15.86 -11.57 -7.18
C MET A 1 15.30 -10.48 -6.26
N GLN A 2 15.63 -10.46 -4.96
CA GLN A 2 15.11 -9.46 -4.03
C GLN A 2 15.34 -8.00 -4.46
N LYS A 3 16.52 -7.65 -5.00
CA LYS A 3 16.83 -6.29 -5.43
C LYS A 3 15.82 -5.73 -6.46
N ARG A 4 15.47 -6.51 -7.49
CA ARG A 4 14.46 -6.12 -8.49
C ARG A 4 13.05 -5.94 -7.89
N MET A 5 12.70 -6.71 -6.86
CA MET A 5 11.40 -6.58 -6.20
C MET A 5 11.33 -5.33 -5.34
N ILE A 6 12.43 -4.99 -4.67
CA ILE A 6 12.55 -3.76 -3.89
C ILE A 6 12.47 -2.56 -4.84
N ASP A 7 13.22 -2.57 -5.95
CA ASP A 7 13.18 -1.50 -6.97
C ASP A 7 11.76 -1.32 -7.57
N ASP A 8 11.04 -2.41 -7.85
CA ASP A 8 9.65 -2.36 -8.34
C ASP A 8 8.69 -1.78 -7.27
N THR A 9 8.89 -2.14 -6.00
CA THR A 9 8.09 -1.65 -4.89
C THR A 9 8.33 -0.16 -4.65
N ASP A 10 9.60 0.26 -4.64
CA ASP A 10 10.02 1.66 -4.48
C ASP A 10 9.42 2.55 -5.58
N ARG A 11 9.47 2.09 -6.83
CA ARG A 11 8.85 2.80 -7.96
C ARG A 11 7.33 2.94 -7.80
N ARG A 12 6.65 1.91 -7.28
CA ARG A 12 5.20 1.96 -7.02
C ARG A 12 4.86 2.91 -5.87
N MET A 13 5.68 2.95 -4.82
CA MET A 13 5.52 3.92 -3.73
C MET A 13 5.74 5.35 -4.22
N THR A 14 6.73 5.56 -5.08
CA THR A 14 6.96 6.87 -5.72
C THR A 14 5.73 7.31 -6.52
N GLN A 15 5.12 6.41 -7.30
CA GLN A 15 3.88 6.71 -8.02
C GLN A 15 2.73 7.06 -7.07
N LEU A 16 2.58 6.32 -5.96
CA LEU A 16 1.58 6.63 -4.95
C LEU A 16 1.78 8.04 -4.38
N LEU A 17 3.01 8.37 -3.96
CA LEU A 17 3.32 9.68 -3.39
C LEU A 17 3.01 10.81 -4.38
N GLN A 18 3.35 10.65 -5.65
CA GLN A 18 3.00 11.62 -6.69
C GLN A 18 1.47 11.80 -6.80
N LYS A 19 0.69 10.72 -6.75
CA LYS A 19 -0.78 10.79 -6.80
C LYS A 19 -1.39 11.48 -5.58
N VAL A 20 -0.77 11.32 -4.41
CA VAL A 20 -1.14 12.06 -3.19
C VAL A 20 -0.87 13.55 -3.38
N ASP A 21 0.33 13.90 -3.86
CA ASP A 21 0.76 15.29 -4.07
C ASP A 21 -0.10 16.00 -5.13
N ASP A 22 -0.48 15.28 -6.19
CA ASP A 22 -1.34 15.79 -7.26
C ASP A 22 -2.82 15.88 -6.84
N HIS A 23 -3.16 15.47 -5.60
CA HIS A 23 -4.52 15.42 -5.05
C HIS A 23 -5.48 14.58 -5.90
N GLU A 24 -4.96 13.59 -6.63
CA GLU A 24 -5.77 12.68 -7.45
C GLU A 24 -6.46 11.60 -6.61
N LEU A 25 -6.03 11.41 -5.36
CA LEU A 25 -6.63 10.46 -4.44
C LEU A 25 -7.80 11.10 -3.69
N ASN A 26 -8.95 10.42 -3.70
CA ASN A 26 -10.09 10.85 -2.90
C ASN A 26 -9.84 10.66 -1.39
N SER A 27 -10.66 11.33 -0.58
CA SER A 27 -10.51 11.29 0.89
C SER A 27 -10.69 9.89 1.49
N ASP A 28 -11.48 9.00 0.87
CA ASP A 28 -11.71 7.62 1.37
C ASP A 28 -10.44 6.79 1.19
N VAL A 29 -9.79 6.90 0.03
CA VAL A 29 -8.52 6.23 -0.30
C VAL A 29 -7.39 6.72 0.60
N LEU A 30 -7.27 8.03 0.81
CA LEU A 30 -6.28 8.61 1.73
C LEU A 30 -6.49 8.13 3.17
N HIS A 31 -7.74 8.08 3.63
CA HIS A 31 -8.06 7.59 4.97
C HIS A 31 -7.68 6.11 5.13
N GLN A 32 -8.00 5.28 4.14
CA GLN A 32 -7.65 3.85 4.13
C GLN A 32 -6.13 3.63 4.11
N LEU A 33 -5.39 4.41 3.30
CA LEU A 33 -3.93 4.39 3.28
C LEU A 33 -3.34 4.71 4.65
N CYS A 34 -3.85 5.76 5.30
CA CYS A 34 -3.38 6.18 6.62
C CYS A 34 -3.64 5.08 7.67
N GLN A 35 -4.82 4.46 7.64
CA GLN A 35 -5.14 3.34 8.53
C GLN A 35 -4.26 2.11 8.26
N LEU A 36 -3.97 1.80 6.99
CA LEU A 36 -3.06 0.71 6.62
C LEU A 36 -1.65 0.95 7.18
N CYS A 37 -1.11 2.17 7.03
CA CYS A 37 0.18 2.53 7.61
C CYS A 37 0.21 2.36 9.13
N GLN A 38 -0.83 2.85 9.83
CA GLN A 38 -0.93 2.72 11.29
C GLN A 38 -1.03 1.25 11.74
N ALA A 39 -1.73 0.42 10.97
CA ALA A 39 -1.84 -1.01 11.25
C ALA A 39 -0.47 -1.71 11.11
N MET A 40 0.28 -1.39 10.04
CA MET A 40 1.65 -1.87 9.86
C MET A 40 2.57 -1.45 11.01
N GLU A 41 2.54 -0.18 11.42
CA GLU A 41 3.36 0.33 12.54
C GLU A 41 3.05 -0.37 13.87
N LYS A 42 1.82 -0.85 14.07
CA LYS A 42 1.42 -1.62 15.25
C LYS A 42 1.75 -3.11 15.14
N GLY A 43 2.19 -3.58 13.97
CA GLY A 43 2.33 -5.01 13.66
C GLY A 43 1.00 -5.75 13.45
N ASP A 44 -0.10 -5.02 13.23
CA ASP A 44 -1.40 -5.61 12.92
C ASP A 44 -1.55 -5.81 11.41
N PHE A 45 -0.93 -6.88 10.91
CA PHE A 45 -0.98 -7.24 9.50
C PHE A 45 -2.36 -7.70 9.03
N THR A 46 -3.23 -8.11 9.95
CA THR A 46 -4.60 -8.52 9.63
C THR A 46 -5.43 -7.29 9.26
N GLU A 47 -5.35 -6.25 10.08
CA GLU A 47 -5.99 -4.96 9.79
C GLU A 47 -5.40 -4.33 8.53
N ALA A 48 -4.08 -4.34 8.36
CA ALA A 48 -3.42 -3.82 7.14
C ALA A 48 -3.91 -4.53 5.86
N LEU A 49 -4.10 -5.85 5.90
CA LEU A 49 -4.58 -6.63 4.77
C LEU A 49 -6.06 -6.35 4.46
N ASP A 50 -6.91 -6.19 5.48
CA ASP A 50 -8.32 -5.84 5.28
C ASP A 50 -8.46 -4.47 4.59
N MET A 51 -7.64 -3.50 4.99
CA MET A 51 -7.60 -2.18 4.35
C MET A 51 -7.08 -2.24 2.91
N HIS A 52 -6.08 -3.10 2.65
CA HIS A 52 -5.62 -3.37 1.30
C HIS A 52 -6.72 -3.94 0.40
N VAL A 53 -7.51 -4.90 0.89
CA VAL A 53 -8.64 -5.49 0.14
C VAL A 53 -9.73 -4.44 -0.16
N LYS A 54 -10.00 -3.53 0.78
CA LYS A 54 -10.93 -2.41 0.55
C LYS A 54 -10.44 -1.46 -0.55
N LEU A 55 -9.15 -1.14 -0.57
CA LEU A 55 -8.53 -0.35 -1.65
C LEU A 55 -8.61 -1.09 -2.99
N MET A 56 -8.33 -2.40 -3.00
CA MET A 56 -8.46 -3.27 -4.19
C MET A 56 -9.89 -3.35 -4.74
N THR A 57 -10.91 -3.20 -3.91
CA THR A 57 -12.30 -3.29 -4.36
C THR A 57 -12.87 -1.94 -4.80
N LYS A 58 -12.44 -0.84 -4.18
CA LYS A 58 -12.97 0.50 -4.46
C LYS A 58 -12.15 1.31 -5.47
N ALA A 59 -10.84 1.11 -5.49
CA ALA A 59 -9.89 2.02 -6.16
C ALA A 59 -8.98 1.29 -7.16
N TYR A 60 -9.17 0.00 -7.40
CA TYR A 60 -8.28 -0.76 -8.26
C TYR A 60 -8.28 -0.32 -9.73
N ASP A 61 -9.43 0.09 -10.26
CA ASP A 61 -9.54 0.48 -11.67
C ASP A 61 -8.65 1.70 -12.00
N ASP A 62 -8.56 2.67 -11.09
CA ASP A 62 -7.78 3.89 -11.29
C ASP A 62 -6.37 3.82 -10.67
N HIS A 63 -6.16 2.94 -9.69
CA HIS A 63 -4.96 2.96 -8.83
C HIS A 63 -4.28 1.59 -8.63
N GLY A 64 -4.67 0.57 -9.40
CA GLY A 64 -4.25 -0.82 -9.20
C GLY A 64 -2.74 -1.08 -9.20
N GLN A 65 -1.93 -0.29 -9.91
CA GLN A 65 -0.47 -0.50 -9.97
C GLN A 65 0.21 -0.39 -8.60
N TRP A 66 -0.04 0.68 -7.85
CA TRP A 66 0.58 0.87 -6.54
C TRP A 66 -0.13 0.07 -5.44
N ILE A 67 -1.45 -0.18 -5.58
CA ILE A 67 -2.20 -1.04 -4.66
C ILE A 67 -1.62 -2.46 -4.64
N LEU A 68 -1.26 -3.02 -5.80
CA LEU A 68 -0.57 -4.33 -5.84
C LEU A 68 0.82 -4.30 -5.14
N GLY A 69 1.49 -3.15 -5.14
CA GLY A 69 2.74 -2.94 -4.42
C GLY A 69 2.57 -2.94 -2.90
N LEU A 70 1.46 -2.38 -2.39
CA LEU A 70 1.17 -2.32 -0.96
C LEU A 70 1.07 -3.71 -0.32
N LYS A 71 0.40 -4.67 -0.98
CA LYS A 71 0.36 -6.04 -0.47
C LYS A 71 1.76 -6.64 -0.28
N ARG A 72 2.67 -6.37 -1.22
CA ARG A 72 4.05 -6.85 -1.11
C ARG A 72 4.80 -6.18 0.04
N LEU A 73 4.56 -4.89 0.29
CA LEU A 73 5.11 -4.22 1.47
C LEU A 73 4.63 -4.88 2.76
N ILE A 74 3.32 -5.13 2.89
CA ILE A 74 2.76 -5.82 4.06
C ILE A 74 3.42 -7.19 4.24
N ASP A 75 3.49 -8.00 3.17
CA ASP A 75 4.09 -9.33 3.22
C ASP A 75 5.60 -9.29 3.55
N LEU A 76 6.32 -8.22 3.17
CA LEU A 76 7.74 -8.02 3.50
C LEU A 76 7.94 -7.57 4.96
N ASP A 77 7.07 -6.68 5.43
CA ASP A 77 7.10 -6.15 6.79
C ASP A 77 6.74 -7.25 7.82
N GLU A 78 5.73 -8.07 7.50
CA GLU A 78 5.38 -9.26 8.31
C GLU A 78 6.55 -10.24 8.40
N LYS A 79 7.27 -10.46 7.29
CA LYS A 79 8.44 -11.35 7.25
C LYS A 79 9.67 -10.78 7.96
N THR A 80 9.79 -9.46 8.06
CA THR A 80 10.92 -8.80 8.73
C THR A 80 10.68 -8.70 10.24
N THR A 81 9.41 -8.63 10.65
CA THR A 81 8.99 -8.54 12.05
C THR A 81 8.93 -9.91 12.76
N LYS A 82 8.88 -11.02 12.00
CA LYS A 82 9.00 -12.41 12.51
C LYS A 82 10.45 -12.89 12.56
#